data_AF-A0A845Z2H0-F1
#
_entry.id   AF-A0A845Z2H0-F1
#
_cell.length_a   1.000
_cell.length_b   1.000
_cell.length_c   1.000
_cell.angle_alpha   90.00
_cell.angle_beta   90.00
_cell.angle_gamma   90.00
#
_symmetry.space_group_name_H-M   'P 1'
#
loop_
_entity.id
_entity.type
_entity.pdbx_description
1 polymer ?
#
loop_
_entity_poly.entity_id
_entity_poly.type
_entity_poly.pdbx_seq_one_letter_code
_entity_poly.pdbx_strand_id
1 'polypeptide(L)'
;MTTDITEKGLEKIIYQSLIHNSQYSEGNPTDFHRTYCLDTVKLSQFLHNTQPEKLAEISNYHGTNWEKKLYERLQRQIEEKSIVNILRNITQRYQNGRNSPPTLL
;
A
#
# COMPACT_ATOMS: atom_id res chain seq x y z
N MET A 1 26.09 12.01 -26.06
CA MET A 1 25.56 11.00 -25.12
C MET A 1 24.36 10.35 -25.78
N THR A 2 24.43 9.08 -26.13
CA THR A 2 23.26 8.33 -26.64
C THR A 2 22.38 7.95 -25.46
N THR A 3 21.10 8.31 -25.51
CA THR A 3 20.12 7.90 -24.48
C THR A 3 19.99 6.38 -24.51
N ASP A 4 20.10 5.76 -23.33
CA ASP A 4 19.85 4.32 -23.17
C ASP A 4 18.34 4.07 -23.31
N ILE A 5 17.96 3.47 -24.44
CA ILE A 5 16.56 3.14 -24.79
C ILE A 5 16.20 1.68 -24.48
N THR A 6 17.07 0.94 -23.79
CA THR A 6 16.77 -0.43 -23.36
C THR A 6 15.73 -0.43 -22.23
N GLU A 7 15.09 -1.58 -21.97
CA GLU A 7 14.19 -1.77 -20.82
C GLU A 7 14.89 -1.41 -19.50
N LYS A 8 16.15 -1.84 -19.34
CA LYS A 8 16.98 -1.49 -18.18
C LYS A 8 17.21 0.03 -18.06
N GLY A 9 17.43 0.69 -19.19
CA GLY A 9 17.55 2.16 -19.25
C GLY A 9 16.26 2.85 -18.80
N LEU A 10 15.12 2.37 -19.30
CA LEU A 10 13.80 2.89 -18.93
C LEU A 10 13.49 2.66 -17.44
N GLU A 11 13.68 1.45 -16.92
CA GLU A 11 13.49 1.11 -15.51
C GLU A 11 14.32 2.01 -14.60
N LYS A 12 15.59 2.23 -14.96
CA LYS A 12 16.49 3.10 -14.20
C LYS A 12 15.99 4.54 -14.16
N ILE A 13 15.52 5.08 -15.29
CA ILE A 13 14.96 6.44 -15.35
C ILE A 13 13.72 6.57 -14.46
N ILE A 14 12.79 5.60 -14.54
CA ILE A 14 11.59 5.59 -13.71
C ILE A 14 11.95 5.50 -12.23
N TYR A 15 12.82 4.55 -11.86
CA TYR A 15 13.30 4.38 -10.50
C TYR A 15 13.92 5.67 -9.95
N GLN A 16 14.83 6.30 -10.71
CA GLN A 16 15.49 7.54 -10.28
C GLN A 16 14.49 8.68 -10.07
N SER A 17 13.51 8.82 -10.97
CA SER A 17 12.45 9.83 -10.83
C SER A 17 11.61 9.61 -9.57
N LEU A 18 11.22 8.37 -9.27
CA LEU A 18 10.44 8.06 -8.08
C LEU A 18 11.19 8.44 -6.79
N ILE A 19 12.47 8.10 -6.70
CA ILE A 19 13.29 8.36 -5.51
C ILE A 19 13.61 9.85 -5.36
N HIS A 20 14.07 10.51 -6.42
CA HIS A 20 14.60 11.87 -6.32
C HIS A 20 13.55 12.97 -6.48
N ASN A 21 12.48 12.72 -7.26
CA ASN A 21 11.51 13.74 -7.61
C ASN A 21 10.17 13.55 -6.90
N SER A 22 9.83 12.30 -6.54
CA SER A 22 8.51 11.95 -6.01
C SER A 22 8.53 11.46 -4.55
N GLN A 23 9.67 11.60 -3.85
CA GLN A 23 9.84 11.26 -2.43
C GLN A 23 9.50 9.80 -2.08
N TYR A 24 9.54 8.89 -3.06
CA TYR A 24 9.40 7.47 -2.77
C TYR A 24 10.61 6.99 -1.99
N SER A 25 10.36 6.10 -1.04
CA SER A 25 11.42 5.40 -0.33
C SER A 25 11.82 4.14 -1.08
N GLU A 26 13.10 3.98 -1.33
CA GLU A 26 13.64 2.75 -1.92
C GLU A 26 13.37 1.56 -0.99
N GLY A 27 12.79 0.49 -1.53
CA GLY A 27 12.59 -0.79 -0.86
C GLY A 27 13.71 -1.79 -1.16
N ASN A 28 13.79 -2.85 -0.37
CA ASN A 28 14.74 -3.95 -0.59
C ASN A 28 13.96 -5.23 -0.95
N PRO A 29 14.24 -5.89 -2.09
CA PRO A 29 13.58 -7.12 -2.48
C PRO A 29 13.63 -8.25 -1.43
N THR A 30 14.65 -8.27 -0.55
CA THR A 30 14.75 -9.28 0.52
C THR A 30 13.72 -9.11 1.63
N ASP A 31 13.17 -7.91 1.78
CA ASP A 31 12.23 -7.56 2.86
C ASP A 31 10.78 -7.89 2.47
N PHE A 32 10.58 -8.32 1.22
CA PHE A 32 9.30 -8.74 0.68
C PHE A 32 8.89 -10.12 1.22
N HIS A 33 7.86 -10.14 2.06
CA HIS A 33 7.32 -11.35 2.64
C HIS A 33 6.27 -11.98 1.72
N ARG A 34 6.67 -13.03 0.99
CA ARG A 34 5.85 -13.70 -0.04
C ARG A 34 4.49 -14.18 0.46
N THR A 35 4.40 -14.69 1.69
CA THR A 35 3.12 -15.17 2.24
C THR A 35 2.09 -14.05 2.41
N TYR A 36 2.55 -12.86 2.78
CA TYR A 36 1.66 -11.71 3.01
C TYR A 36 1.56 -10.80 1.79
N CYS A 37 2.44 -11.00 0.79
CA CYS A 37 2.62 -10.12 -0.36
C CYS A 37 2.92 -8.66 0.04
N LEU A 38 3.71 -8.46 1.09
CA LEU A 38 4.01 -7.15 1.66
C LEU A 38 5.51 -6.96 1.91
N ASP A 39 6.00 -5.74 1.72
CA ASP A 39 7.27 -5.29 2.31
C ASP A 39 7.03 -5.00 3.81
N THR A 40 7.40 -5.96 4.64
CA THR A 40 7.11 -5.91 6.09
C THR A 40 7.91 -4.83 6.81
N VAL A 41 9.12 -4.55 6.34
CA VAL A 41 10.01 -3.54 6.91
C VAL A 41 9.47 -2.15 6.63
N LYS A 42 9.13 -1.83 5.37
CA LYS A 42 8.55 -0.53 5.01
C LYS A 42 7.19 -0.32 5.65
N LEU A 43 6.36 -1.35 5.72
CA LEU A 43 5.07 -1.27 6.40
C LEU A 43 5.25 -0.99 7.89
N SER A 44 6.15 -1.71 8.57
CA SER A 44 6.42 -1.49 9.98
C SER A 44 6.93 -0.06 10.24
N GLN A 45 7.91 0.41 9.46
CA GLN A 45 8.41 1.79 9.54
C GLN A 45 7.28 2.81 9.34
N PHE A 46 6.44 2.63 8.33
CA PHE A 46 5.31 3.51 8.06
C PHE A 46 4.34 3.57 9.25
N LEU A 47 3.98 2.43 9.83
CA LEU A 47 3.04 2.37 10.95
C LEU A 47 3.63 2.98 12.22
N HIS A 48 4.91 2.76 12.51
CA HIS A 48 5.58 3.39 13.65
C HIS A 48 5.69 4.91 13.48
N ASN A 49 5.93 5.39 12.26
CA ASN A 49 6.04 6.82 11.99
C ASN A 49 4.69 7.54 11.99
N THR A 50 3.61 6.87 11.58
CA THR A 50 2.30 7.50 11.41
C THR A 50 1.30 7.22 12.53
N GLN A 51 1.39 6.05 13.18
CA GLN A 51 0.38 5.57 14.13
C GLN A 51 0.99 4.85 15.35
N PRO A 52 2.00 5.41 16.03
CA PRO A 52 2.71 4.73 17.12
C PRO A 52 1.79 4.38 18.30
N GLU A 53 0.84 5.24 18.65
CA GLU A 53 -0.09 5.01 19.77
C GLU A 53 -0.98 3.79 19.53
N LYS A 54 -1.53 3.67 18.31
CA LYS A 54 -2.36 2.52 17.93
C LYS A 54 -1.57 1.23 17.90
N LEU A 55 -0.30 1.27 17.47
CA LEU A 55 0.58 0.11 17.54
C LEU A 55 0.81 -0.33 18.98
N ALA A 56 1.03 0.62 19.91
CA ALA A 56 1.18 0.31 21.32
C ALA A 56 -0.07 -0.39 21.89
N GLU A 57 -1.27 0.11 21.60
CA GLU A 57 -2.53 -0.52 22.00
C GLU A 57 -2.67 -1.96 21.46
N ILE A 58 -2.41 -2.15 20.17
CA ILE A 58 -2.47 -3.45 19.50
C ILE A 58 -1.46 -4.43 20.13
N SER A 59 -0.24 -3.95 20.41
CA SER A 59 0.81 -4.75 21.03
C SER A 59 0.46 -5.18 22.45
N ASN A 60 -0.14 -4.28 23.25
CA ASN A 60 -0.59 -4.57 24.61
C ASN A 60 -1.73 -5.59 24.62
N TYR A 61 -2.65 -5.51 23.67
CA TYR A 61 -3.81 -6.41 23.59
C TYR A 61 -3.45 -7.80 23.05
N HIS A 62 -2.49 -7.91 22.14
CA HIS A 62 -2.15 -9.17 21.46
C HIS A 62 -0.82 -9.81 21.89
N GLY A 63 -0.06 -9.16 22.77
CA GLY A 63 1.22 -9.66 23.27
C GLY A 63 2.22 -9.90 22.15
N THR A 64 3.13 -10.86 22.32
CA THR A 64 4.25 -11.11 21.40
C THR A 64 3.86 -11.44 19.95
N ASN A 65 2.60 -11.82 19.69
CA ASN A 65 2.13 -12.23 18.36
C ASN A 65 1.37 -11.12 17.61
N TRP A 66 1.42 -9.88 18.10
CA TRP A 66 0.61 -8.79 17.56
C TRP A 66 0.93 -8.46 16.09
N GLU A 67 2.22 -8.47 15.69
CA GLU A 67 2.63 -8.19 14.31
C GLU A 67 2.09 -9.24 13.33
N LYS A 68 2.21 -10.52 13.69
CA LYS A 68 1.68 -11.62 12.89
C LYS A 68 0.17 -11.47 12.66
N LYS A 69 -0.59 -11.20 13.72
CA LYS A 69 -2.05 -10.98 13.63
C LYS A 69 -2.41 -9.77 12.78
N LEU A 70 -1.61 -8.70 12.86
CA LEU A 70 -1.79 -7.51 12.05
C LEU A 70 -1.60 -7.84 10.56
N TYR A 71 -0.53 -8.54 10.19
CA TYR A 71 -0.25 -8.92 8.80
C TYR A 71 -1.30 -9.88 8.24
N GLU A 72 -1.72 -10.90 9.00
CA GLU A 72 -2.80 -11.81 8.62
C GLU A 72 -4.10 -11.06 8.37
N ARG A 73 -4.45 -10.10 9.25
CA ARG A 73 -5.64 -9.27 9.07
C ARG A 73 -5.53 -8.39 7.83
N LEU A 74 -4.38 -7.77 7.59
CA LEU A 74 -4.15 -6.91 6.44
C LEU A 74 -4.24 -7.71 5.14
N GLN A 75 -3.59 -8.87 5.06
CA GLN A 75 -3.69 -9.79 3.93
C GLN A 75 -5.15 -10.15 3.66
N ARG A 76 -5.88 -10.61 4.69
CA ARG A 76 -7.29 -10.97 4.56
C ARG A 76 -8.14 -9.82 4.04
N GLN A 77 -7.89 -8.59 4.50
CA GLN A 77 -8.59 -7.41 4.00
C GLN A 77 -8.27 -7.11 2.53
N ILE A 78 -7.02 -7.29 2.09
CA ILE A 78 -6.63 -7.12 0.68
C ILE A 78 -7.34 -8.17 -0.19
N GLU A 79 -7.39 -9.43 0.27
CA GLU A 79 -8.05 -10.53 -0.43
C GLU A 79 -9.58 -10.33 -0.51
N GLU A 80 -10.23 -10.01 0.61
CA GLU A 80 -11.68 -9.82 0.70
C GLU A 80 -12.17 -8.56 -0.06
N LYS A 81 -11.37 -7.49 -0.05
CA LYS A 81 -11.73 -6.20 -0.66
C LYS A 81 -11.15 -6.00 -2.06
N SER A 82 -10.60 -7.05 -2.68
CA SER A 82 -9.98 -7.06 -4.01
C SER A 82 -10.61 -6.02 -4.95
N ILE A 83 -9.81 -5.38 -5.82
CA ILE A 83 -10.23 -4.36 -6.79
C ILE A 83 -11.59 -4.65 -7.45
N VAL A 84 -11.92 -5.92 -7.68
CA VAL A 84 -13.23 -6.40 -8.16
C VAL A 84 -14.41 -5.97 -7.27
N ASN A 85 -14.30 -6.07 -5.94
CA ASN A 85 -15.31 -5.61 -4.99
C ASN A 85 -15.46 -4.07 -5.03
N ILE A 86 -14.35 -3.35 -5.17
CA ILE A 86 -14.37 -1.88 -5.33
C ILE A 86 -15.07 -1.52 -6.65
N LEU A 87 -14.68 -2.12 -7.78
CA LEU A 87 -15.29 -1.90 -9.09
C LEU A 87 -16.78 -2.28 -9.13
N ARG A 88 -17.17 -3.38 -8.49
CA ARG A 88 -18.57 -3.84 -8.44
C ARG A 88 -19.47 -2.93 -7.59
N ASN A 89 -18.92 -2.30 -6.55
CA ASN A 89 -19.69 -1.40 -5.68
C ASN A 89 -19.74 0.05 -6.20
N ILE A 90 -18.84 0.44 -7.11
CA ILE A 90 -18.88 1.77 -7.75
C ILE A 90 -20.19 1.94 -8.54
N THR A 91 -20.60 0.98 -9.37
CA THR A 91 -21.85 1.06 -10.14
C THR A 91 -23.11 1.05 -9.26
N GLN A 92 -23.10 0.30 -8.15
CA GLN A 92 -24.22 0.28 -7.19
C GLN A 92 -24.35 1.61 -6.43
N ARG A 93 -23.23 2.26 -6.09
CA ARG A 93 -23.24 3.59 -5.47
C ARG A 93 -23.71 4.69 -6.43
N TYR A 94 -23.43 4.57 -7.73
CA TYR A 94 -23.99 5.49 -8.74
C TYR A 94 -25.50 5.33 -8.93
N GLN A 95 -26.06 4.14 -8.74
CA GLN A 95 -27.52 3.93 -8.82
C GLN A 95 -28.24 4.43 -7.56
N ASN A 96 -27.62 4.31 -6.38
CA ASN A 96 -28.17 4.76 -5.11
C ASN A 96 -27.97 6.27 -4.82
N GLY A 97 -27.16 6.95 -5.62
CA GLY A 97 -26.78 8.36 -5.47
C GLY A 97 -27.40 9.33 -6.48
N ARG A 98 -28.49 8.97 -7.19
CA ARG A 98 -29.29 9.96 -7.92
C ARG A 98 -30.06 10.86 -6.94
N ASN A 99 -29.33 11.75 -6.27
CA ASN A 99 -29.78 13.09 -5.94
C ASN A 99 -28.53 13.97 -5.75
N SER A 100 -28.16 14.61 -6.87
CA SER A 100 -27.28 15.77 -7.05
C SER A 100 -25.78 15.53 -7.35
N PRO A 101 -25.26 16.09 -8.46
CA PRO A 101 -23.85 16.00 -8.83
C PRO A 101 -22.98 17.00 -8.05
N PRO A 102 -21.73 16.67 -7.67
CA PRO A 102 -20.82 17.64 -7.10
C PRO A 102 -20.24 18.55 -8.20
N THR A 103 -20.42 19.85 -8.02
CA THR A 103 -19.74 20.90 -8.78
C THR A 103 -18.23 20.74 -8.62
N LEU A 104 -17.51 20.67 -9.74
CA LEU A 104 -16.05 20.63 -9.77
C LEU A 104 -15.50 22.01 -9.39
N LEU A 105 -14.74 22.07 -8.29
CA LEU A 105 -13.65 23.02 -8.08
C LEU A 105 -12.33 22.24 -8.20
#